data_AF-J2V178-F1
#
_entry.id   AF-J2V178-F1
#
_cell.length_a   1.000
_cell.length_b   1.000
_cell.length_c   1.000
_cell.angle_alpha   90.00
_cell.angle_beta   90.00
_cell.angle_gamma   90.00
#
_symmetry.space_group_name_H-M   'P 1'
#
loop_
_entity.id
_entity.type
_entity.pdbx_description
1 polymer ?
#
loop_
_entity_poly.entity_id
_entity_poly.type
_entity_poly.pdbx_seq_one_letter_code
_entity_poly.pdbx_strand_id
1 'polypeptide(L)'
;MELDPQNAFSAIQAAVRQASALIVTYSFSVIGAILLLIIGFLVARLIERWVYAGLGQVSGFDMTLRRFFSKIARYVVLGLVIVMVLGQFGIQTASVIAAIGAVGLAIGLALQGTLQNIAAGIMLLALRPLRIGEYVEVGSVTGTVEEIGLFATRLRAADGIYVLAPNSTLWTQPVKNFTRNGARRNDITVTIDNAEDFDKIQKVLTGLADKNPHVKSDPSPSTFIAELGESTMSITLRYWTAVPDFLAAKIDLNKSVRNALNVK
;
A
#
# COMPACT_ATOMS: atom_id res chain seq x y z
N MET A 1 -9.23 42.47 -73.89
CA MET A 1 -9.52 41.46 -72.85
C MET A 1 -10.98 41.66 -72.49
N GLU A 2 -11.87 41.13 -73.35
CA GLU A 2 -13.32 41.27 -73.16
C GLU A 2 -13.72 40.43 -71.95
N LEU A 3 -14.32 41.07 -70.96
CA LEU A 3 -14.95 40.38 -69.84
C LEU A 3 -16.22 39.73 -70.40
N ASP A 4 -16.10 38.49 -70.86
CA ASP A 4 -17.22 37.72 -71.38
C ASP A 4 -18.26 37.51 -70.25
N PRO A 5 -19.47 38.10 -70.35
CA PRO A 5 -20.45 38.10 -69.26
C PRO A 5 -20.91 36.69 -68.86
N GLN A 6 -20.73 35.70 -69.74
CA GLN A 6 -21.04 34.29 -69.44
C GLN A 6 -20.04 33.66 -68.46
N ASN A 7 -18.77 34.07 -68.49
CA ASN A 7 -17.72 33.59 -67.58
C ASN A 7 -17.86 34.21 -66.17
N ALA A 8 -18.31 35.46 -66.09
CA ALA A 8 -18.61 36.11 -64.81
C ALA A 8 -19.81 35.45 -64.11
N PHE A 9 -20.86 35.09 -64.86
CA PHE A 9 -22.06 34.47 -64.31
C PHE A 9 -21.82 33.04 -63.82
N SER A 10 -21.02 32.25 -64.53
CA SER A 10 -20.65 30.88 -64.12
C SER A 10 -19.69 30.87 -62.91
N ALA A 11 -18.76 31.84 -62.84
CA ALA A 11 -17.89 32.03 -61.67
C ALA A 11 -18.69 32.42 -60.41
N ILE A 12 -19.69 33.31 -60.55
CA ILE A 12 -20.59 33.69 -59.45
C ILE A 12 -21.44 32.50 -59.02
N GLN A 13 -21.99 31.71 -59.95
CA GLN A 13 -22.75 30.50 -59.59
C GLN A 13 -21.88 29.44 -58.90
N ALA A 14 -20.63 29.25 -59.35
CA ALA A 14 -19.69 28.35 -58.71
C ALA A 14 -19.36 28.81 -57.28
N ALA A 15 -19.09 30.11 -57.10
CA ALA A 15 -18.84 30.71 -55.80
C ALA A 15 -20.04 30.60 -54.84
N VAL A 16 -21.27 30.85 -55.33
CA VAL A 16 -22.51 30.69 -54.55
C VAL A 16 -22.74 29.24 -54.15
N ARG A 17 -22.51 28.27 -55.06
CA ARG A 17 -22.61 26.84 -54.75
C ARG A 17 -21.57 26.41 -53.71
N GLN A 18 -20.33 26.84 -53.84
CA GLN A 18 -19.27 26.59 -52.84
C GLN A 18 -19.60 27.21 -51.48
N ALA A 19 -20.05 28.47 -51.46
CA ALA A 19 -20.47 29.13 -50.24
C ALA A 19 -21.65 28.41 -49.57
N SER A 20 -22.66 27.99 -50.35
CA SER A 20 -23.82 27.25 -49.84
C SER A 20 -23.41 25.88 -49.26
N ALA A 21 -22.50 25.15 -49.91
CA ALA A 21 -22.01 23.87 -49.44
C ALA A 21 -21.21 24.00 -48.14
N LEU A 22 -20.38 25.04 -48.02
CA LEU A 22 -19.67 25.36 -46.79
C LEU A 22 -20.65 25.75 -45.67
N ILE A 23 -21.61 26.64 -45.93
CA ILE A 23 -22.60 27.06 -44.94
C ILE A 23 -23.39 25.86 -44.41
N VAL A 24 -23.85 24.94 -45.28
CA VAL A 24 -24.60 23.75 -44.87
C VAL A 24 -23.72 22.82 -44.03
N THR A 25 -22.49 22.56 -44.45
CA THR A 25 -21.56 21.66 -43.73
C THR A 25 -21.19 22.22 -42.36
N TYR A 26 -20.85 23.51 -42.28
CA TYR A 26 -20.54 24.16 -41.00
C TYR A 26 -21.77 24.30 -40.11
N SER A 27 -22.98 24.46 -40.66
CA SER A 27 -24.22 24.51 -39.88
C SER A 27 -24.50 23.19 -39.16
N PHE A 28 -24.35 22.05 -39.85
CA PHE A 28 -24.47 20.74 -39.21
C PHE A 28 -23.39 20.50 -38.16
N SER A 29 -22.16 20.95 -38.40
CA SER A 29 -21.09 20.89 -37.40
C SER A 29 -21.35 21.75 -36.17
N VAL A 30 -21.91 22.96 -36.35
CA VAL A 30 -22.29 23.83 -35.22
C VAL A 30 -23.41 23.19 -34.41
N ILE A 31 -24.44 22.63 -35.06
CA ILE A 31 -25.53 21.93 -34.37
C ILE A 31 -24.99 20.71 -33.61
N GLY A 32 -24.14 19.90 -34.25
CA GLY A 32 -23.48 18.76 -33.60
C GLY A 32 -22.65 19.18 -32.39
N ALA A 33 -21.86 20.24 -32.51
CA ALA A 33 -21.06 20.80 -31.42
C ALA A 33 -21.93 21.29 -30.25
N ILE A 34 -23.03 21.99 -30.54
CA ILE A 34 -23.98 22.45 -29.52
C ILE A 34 -24.62 21.26 -28.80
N LEU A 35 -25.08 20.25 -29.55
CA LEU A 35 -25.65 19.03 -28.97
C LEU A 35 -24.63 18.31 -28.09
N LEU A 36 -23.39 18.15 -28.56
CA LEU A 36 -22.29 17.57 -27.78
C LEU A 36 -22.00 18.35 -26.49
N LEU A 37 -22.02 19.68 -26.53
CA LEU A 37 -21.84 20.51 -25.34
C LEU A 37 -22.98 20.33 -24.34
N ILE A 38 -24.23 20.31 -24.81
CA ILE A 38 -25.41 20.14 -23.95
C ILE A 38 -25.38 18.75 -23.29
N ILE A 39 -25.22 17.70 -24.09
CA ILE A 39 -25.16 16.32 -23.60
C ILE A 39 -23.95 16.14 -22.68
N GLY A 40 -22.79 16.65 -23.09
CA GLY A 40 -21.55 16.58 -22.33
C GLY A 40 -21.65 17.27 -20.97
N PHE A 41 -22.28 18.45 -20.90
CA PHE A 41 -22.51 19.15 -19.64
C PHE A 41 -23.48 18.39 -18.72
N LEU A 42 -24.54 17.80 -19.30
CA LEU A 42 -25.49 16.97 -18.55
C LEU A 42 -24.81 15.73 -17.96
N VAL A 43 -24.03 15.02 -18.77
CA VAL A 43 -23.25 13.84 -18.37
C VAL A 43 -22.21 14.23 -17.31
N ALA A 44 -21.48 15.32 -17.49
CA ALA A 44 -20.49 15.79 -16.52
C ALA A 44 -21.12 16.13 -15.17
N ARG A 45 -22.32 16.73 -15.16
CA ARG A 45 -23.09 17.02 -13.94
C ARG A 45 -23.62 15.74 -13.29
N LEU A 46 -24.06 14.76 -14.08
CA LEU A 46 -24.50 13.46 -13.57
C LEU A 46 -23.34 12.73 -12.88
N ILE A 47 -22.19 12.67 -13.54
CA ILE A 47 -20.96 12.06 -12.99
C ILE A 47 -20.52 12.78 -11.73
N GLU A 48 -20.51 14.12 -11.70
CA GLU A 48 -20.20 14.89 -10.48
C GLU A 48 -21.08 14.46 -9.31
N ARG A 49 -22.39 14.36 -9.55
CA ARG A 49 -23.36 13.97 -8.52
C ARG A 49 -23.15 12.53 -8.05
N TRP A 50 -22.87 11.62 -8.98
CA TRP A 50 -22.62 10.20 -8.67
C TRP A 50 -21.35 10.03 -7.84
N VAL A 51 -20.25 10.67 -8.24
CA VAL A 51 -18.98 10.64 -7.49
C VAL A 51 -19.16 11.26 -6.11
N TYR A 52 -19.85 12.41 -6.00
CA TYR A 52 -20.11 13.06 -4.72
C TYR A 52 -20.95 12.17 -3.78
N ALA A 53 -21.99 11.53 -4.31
CA ALA A 53 -22.85 10.63 -3.53
C ALA A 53 -22.12 9.33 -3.13
N GLY A 54 -21.35 8.72 -4.05
CA GLY A 54 -20.62 7.48 -3.80
C GLY A 54 -19.51 7.65 -2.77
N LEU A 55 -18.69 8.70 -2.88
CA LEU A 55 -17.71 9.06 -1.85
C LEU A 55 -18.37 9.42 -0.52
N GLY A 56 -19.66 9.76 -0.56
CA GLY A 56 -20.50 10.00 0.60
C GLY A 56 -20.60 8.81 1.56
N GLN A 57 -20.53 7.60 1.01
CA GLN A 57 -20.72 6.34 1.72
C GLN A 57 -19.41 5.76 2.26
N VAL A 58 -18.25 6.34 1.90
CA VAL A 58 -16.94 5.88 2.33
C VAL A 58 -16.52 6.61 3.60
N SER A 59 -16.25 5.85 4.67
CA SER A 59 -15.71 6.39 5.93
C SER A 59 -14.34 7.04 5.69
N GLY A 60 -14.15 8.27 6.18
CA GLY A 60 -12.89 9.02 6.05
C GLY A 60 -12.87 10.07 4.92
N PHE A 61 -13.87 10.08 4.02
CA PHE A 61 -14.03 11.17 3.05
C PHE A 61 -14.90 12.27 3.64
N ASP A 62 -14.28 13.40 4.00
CA ASP A 62 -15.00 14.59 4.45
C ASP A 62 -15.67 15.35 3.30
N MET A 63 -16.41 16.41 3.63
CA MET A 63 -17.12 17.22 2.63
C MET A 63 -16.17 17.87 1.61
N THR A 64 -14.95 18.19 2.03
CA THR A 64 -13.92 18.84 1.21
C THR A 64 -13.38 17.86 0.15
N LEU A 65 -12.96 16.66 0.57
CA LEU A 65 -12.46 15.61 -0.32
C LEU A 65 -13.54 15.19 -1.32
N ARG A 66 -14.79 14.98 -0.87
CA ARG A 66 -15.92 14.64 -1.75
C ARG A 66 -16.09 15.67 -2.86
N ARG A 67 -16.09 16.97 -2.50
CA ARG A 67 -16.24 18.06 -3.47
C ARG A 67 -15.02 18.17 -4.39
N PHE A 68 -13.81 17.95 -3.88
CA PHE A 68 -12.59 17.98 -4.68
C PHE A 68 -12.60 16.90 -5.78
N PHE A 69 -12.81 15.64 -5.43
CA PHE A 69 -12.83 14.54 -6.39
C PHE A 69 -14.02 14.61 -7.36
N SER A 70 -15.20 15.04 -6.90
CA SER A 70 -16.36 15.22 -7.79
C SER A 70 -16.10 16.31 -8.84
N LYS A 71 -15.42 17.40 -8.47
CA LYS A 71 -15.03 18.46 -9.40
C LYS A 71 -13.96 18.00 -10.39
N ILE A 72 -12.96 17.23 -9.94
CA ILE A 72 -11.97 16.62 -10.85
C ILE A 72 -12.67 15.75 -11.89
N ALA A 73 -13.56 14.84 -11.47
CA ALA A 73 -14.29 13.98 -12.39
C ALA A 73 -15.08 14.79 -13.42
N ARG A 74 -15.75 15.87 -12.99
CA ARG A 74 -16.43 16.80 -13.91
C ARG A 74 -15.49 17.45 -14.92
N TYR A 75 -14.35 17.96 -14.49
CA TYR A 75 -13.42 18.64 -15.40
C TYR A 75 -12.76 17.68 -16.38
N VAL A 76 -12.49 16.44 -15.99
CA VAL A 76 -12.03 15.39 -16.90
C VAL A 76 -13.06 15.15 -18.01
N VAL A 77 -14.34 14.97 -17.66
CA VAL A 77 -15.42 14.77 -18.64
C VAL A 77 -15.56 15.98 -19.56
N LEU A 78 -15.55 17.21 -19.00
CA LEU A 78 -15.62 18.43 -19.81
C LEU A 78 -14.42 18.57 -20.76
N GLY A 79 -13.22 18.19 -20.32
CA GLY A 79 -12.04 18.14 -21.19
C GLY A 79 -12.25 17.22 -22.39
N LEU A 80 -12.80 16.02 -22.19
CA LEU A 80 -13.13 15.09 -23.27
C LEU A 80 -14.18 15.67 -24.23
N VAL A 81 -15.21 16.32 -23.70
CA VAL A 81 -16.26 16.98 -24.50
C VAL A 81 -15.67 18.09 -25.35
N ILE A 82 -14.76 18.91 -24.80
CA ILE A 82 -14.07 19.97 -25.56
C ILE A 82 -13.29 19.36 -26.73
N VAL A 83 -12.55 18.27 -26.50
CA VAL A 83 -11.81 17.58 -27.58
C VAL A 83 -12.77 17.08 -28.68
N MET A 84 -13.90 16.48 -28.31
CA MET A 84 -14.92 16.04 -29.28
C MET A 84 -15.49 17.21 -30.09
N VAL A 85 -15.77 18.34 -29.44
CA VAL A 85 -16.28 19.55 -30.09
C VAL A 85 -15.25 20.12 -31.06
N LEU A 86 -13.97 20.18 -30.69
CA LEU A 86 -12.89 20.63 -31.59
C LEU A 86 -12.82 19.76 -32.86
N GLY A 87 -12.99 18.44 -32.70
CA GLY A 87 -13.05 17.51 -33.83
C GLY A 87 -14.19 17.80 -34.81
N GLN A 88 -15.34 18.28 -34.32
CA GLN A 88 -16.48 18.66 -35.16
C GLN A 88 -16.18 19.84 -36.10
N PHE A 89 -15.25 20.70 -35.70
CA PHE A 89 -14.75 21.83 -36.50
C PHE A 89 -13.58 21.46 -37.41
N GLY A 90 -13.23 20.17 -37.51
CA GLY A 90 -12.11 19.72 -38.34
C GLY A 90 -10.73 20.03 -37.76
N ILE A 91 -10.66 20.46 -36.49
CA ILE A 91 -9.39 20.69 -35.80
C ILE A 91 -8.74 19.34 -35.52
N GLN A 92 -7.45 19.24 -35.80
CA GLN A 92 -6.69 18.03 -35.52
C GLN A 92 -6.57 17.81 -34.01
N THR A 93 -7.42 16.95 -33.45
CA THR A 93 -7.49 16.67 -32.02
C THR A 93 -6.30 15.88 -31.50
N ALA A 94 -5.52 15.24 -32.37
CA ALA A 94 -4.37 14.43 -32.01
C ALA A 94 -3.33 15.20 -31.18
N SER A 95 -3.04 16.47 -31.53
CA SER A 95 -2.10 17.30 -30.79
C SER A 95 -2.61 17.66 -29.39
N VAL A 96 -3.91 17.94 -29.26
CA VAL A 96 -4.57 18.22 -27.97
C VAL A 96 -4.59 16.97 -27.09
N ILE A 97 -4.93 15.82 -27.65
CA ILE A 97 -4.92 14.52 -26.95
C ILE A 97 -3.50 14.20 -26.49
N ALA A 98 -2.49 14.41 -27.33
CA ALA A 98 -1.09 14.21 -26.97
C ALA A 98 -0.67 15.11 -25.79
N ALA A 99 -1.05 16.40 -25.81
CA ALA A 99 -0.76 17.33 -24.72
C ALA A 99 -1.45 16.93 -23.41
N ILE A 100 -2.74 16.58 -23.44
CA ILE A 100 -3.48 16.09 -22.27
C ILE A 100 -2.86 14.79 -21.75
N GLY A 101 -2.47 13.88 -22.66
CA GLY A 101 -1.79 12.64 -22.31
C GLY A 101 -0.46 12.89 -21.60
N ALA A 102 0.35 13.83 -22.08
CA ALA A 102 1.60 14.22 -21.44
C ALA A 102 1.38 14.80 -20.02
N VAL A 103 0.40 15.68 -19.85
CA VAL A 103 0.02 16.20 -18.52
C VAL A 103 -0.48 15.08 -17.61
N GLY A 104 -1.32 14.17 -18.11
CA GLY A 104 -1.81 13.02 -17.37
C GLY A 104 -0.69 12.08 -16.94
N LEU A 105 0.29 11.82 -17.81
CA LEU A 105 1.47 11.04 -17.48
C LEU A 105 2.30 11.72 -16.39
N ALA A 106 2.54 13.03 -16.50
CA ALA A 106 3.29 13.79 -15.49
C ALA A 106 2.60 13.73 -14.11
N ILE A 107 1.28 13.90 -14.05
CA ILE A 107 0.49 13.77 -12.82
C ILE A 107 0.55 12.33 -12.29
N GLY A 108 0.42 11.33 -13.18
CA GLY A 108 0.48 9.91 -12.81
C GLY A 108 1.82 9.52 -12.21
N LEU A 109 2.93 9.97 -12.80
CA LEU A 109 4.28 9.78 -12.27
C LEU A 109 4.47 10.51 -10.93
N ALA A 110 3.93 11.72 -10.79
CA ALA A 110 3.95 12.45 -9.52
C ALA A 110 3.18 11.72 -8.41
N LEU A 111 2.09 11.01 -8.75
CA LEU A 111 1.26 10.25 -7.81
C LEU A 111 1.66 8.77 -7.67
N GLN A 112 2.72 8.33 -8.36
CA GLN A 112 3.12 6.92 -8.41
C GLN A 112 3.33 6.32 -7.02
N GLY A 113 4.02 7.04 -6.12
CA GLY A 113 4.26 6.58 -4.75
C GLY A 113 2.99 6.43 -3.92
N THR A 114 2.02 7.33 -4.10
CA THR A 114 0.73 7.27 -3.41
C THR A 114 -0.11 6.09 -3.90
N LEU A 115 -0.16 5.88 -5.22
CA LEU A 115 -0.86 4.74 -5.83
C LEU A 115 -0.24 3.40 -5.41
N GLN A 116 1.08 3.33 -5.29
CA GLN A 116 1.77 2.13 -4.80
C GLN A 116 1.35 1.78 -3.37
N ASN A 117 1.18 2.77 -2.49
CA ASN A 117 0.70 2.56 -1.12
C ASN A 117 -0.76 2.07 -1.08
N ILE A 118 -1.63 2.62 -1.93
CA ILE A 118 -3.02 2.14 -2.06
C ILE A 118 -3.03 0.66 -2.48
N ALA A 119 -2.29 0.33 -3.55
CA ALA A 119 -2.24 -1.04 -4.06
C ALA A 119 -1.71 -2.01 -2.99
N ALA A 120 -0.64 -1.63 -2.29
CA ALA A 120 -0.10 -2.41 -1.18
C ALA A 120 -1.12 -2.57 -0.04
N GLY A 121 -1.85 -1.52 0.32
CA GLY A 121 -2.91 -1.57 1.34
C GLY A 121 -4.02 -2.55 0.99
N ILE A 122 -4.51 -2.51 -0.26
CA ILE A 122 -5.51 -3.46 -0.75
C ILE A 122 -4.98 -4.89 -0.67
N MET A 123 -3.72 -5.13 -1.06
CA MET A 123 -3.12 -6.46 -1.02
C MET A 123 -2.89 -6.97 0.42
N LEU A 124 -2.50 -6.09 1.35
CA LEU A 124 -2.41 -6.39 2.78
C LEU A 124 -3.77 -6.81 3.34
N LEU A 125 -4.86 -6.12 2.97
CA LEU A 125 -6.21 -6.46 3.41
C LEU A 125 -6.76 -7.74 2.76
N ALA A 126 -6.47 -7.95 1.48
CA ALA A 126 -6.97 -9.08 0.70
C ALA A 126 -6.27 -10.39 1.09
N LEU A 127 -4.94 -10.40 1.14
CA LEU A 127 -4.16 -11.61 1.44
C LEU A 127 -3.88 -11.79 2.94
N ARG A 128 -4.08 -10.74 3.74
CA ARG A 128 -3.87 -10.74 5.19
C ARG A 128 -2.52 -11.32 5.64
N PRO A 129 -1.38 -10.96 5.01
CA PRO A 129 -0.07 -11.38 5.49
C PRO A 129 0.22 -10.80 6.87
N LEU A 130 -0.36 -9.63 7.18
CA LEU A 130 -0.39 -8.98 8.50
C LEU A 130 -1.84 -8.98 9.01
N ARG A 131 -2.03 -9.26 10.30
CA ARG A 131 -3.34 -9.15 10.96
C ARG A 131 -3.27 -8.22 12.16
N ILE A 132 -4.38 -7.53 12.40
CA ILE A 132 -4.54 -6.69 13.59
C ILE A 132 -4.36 -7.57 14.85
N GLY A 133 -3.56 -7.08 15.80
CA GLY A 133 -3.19 -7.76 17.03
C GLY A 133 -1.90 -8.58 16.96
N GLU A 134 -1.33 -8.80 15.77
CA GLU A 134 -0.05 -9.53 15.64
C GLU A 134 1.15 -8.61 15.90
N TYR A 135 2.15 -9.13 16.61
CA TYR A 135 3.43 -8.46 16.84
C TYR A 135 4.43 -8.86 15.75
N VAL A 136 4.90 -7.88 15.00
CA VAL A 136 5.68 -8.09 13.77
C VAL A 136 6.89 -7.17 13.72
N GLU A 137 7.90 -7.59 12.95
CA GLU A 137 9.06 -6.81 12.54
C GLU A 137 9.13 -6.85 11.00
N VAL A 138 9.16 -5.67 10.39
CA VAL A 138 9.24 -5.47 8.94
C VAL A 138 10.29 -4.38 8.68
N GLY A 139 11.48 -4.78 8.24
CA GLY A 139 12.62 -3.88 8.12
C GLY A 139 12.99 -3.21 9.44
N SER A 140 12.90 -1.89 9.51
CA SER A 140 13.15 -1.11 10.72
C SER A 140 11.92 -0.89 11.59
N VAL A 141 10.73 -1.32 11.15
CA VAL A 141 9.46 -1.12 11.84
C VAL A 141 9.14 -2.36 12.67
N THR A 142 9.00 -2.21 13.98
CA THR A 142 8.61 -3.30 14.89
C THR A 142 7.47 -2.85 15.79
N GLY A 143 6.43 -3.67 15.91
CA GLY A 143 5.30 -3.37 16.79
C GLY A 143 4.10 -4.29 16.60
N THR A 144 3.07 -4.09 17.43
CA THR A 144 1.77 -4.73 17.27
C THR A 144 0.94 -3.98 16.23
N VAL A 145 0.44 -4.66 15.22
CA VAL A 145 -0.45 -4.07 14.20
C VAL A 145 -1.78 -3.69 14.84
N GLU A 146 -2.17 -2.42 14.74
CA GLU A 146 -3.44 -1.93 15.30
C GLU A 146 -4.49 -1.67 14.23
N GLU A 147 -4.08 -1.16 13.07
CA GLU A 147 -5.00 -0.77 11.99
C GLU A 147 -4.28 -0.84 10.65
N ILE A 148 -4.92 -1.42 9.63
CA ILE A 148 -4.41 -1.41 8.25
C ILE A 148 -5.29 -0.44 7.46
N GLY A 149 -4.79 0.77 7.22
CA GLY A 149 -5.46 1.79 6.43
C GLY A 149 -5.18 1.64 4.94
N LEU A 150 -5.76 2.53 4.13
CA LEU A 150 -5.60 2.51 2.67
C LEU A 150 -4.16 2.82 2.23
N PHE A 151 -3.51 3.80 2.88
CA PHE A 151 -2.17 4.27 2.50
C PHE A 151 -1.06 3.81 3.45
N ALA A 152 -1.40 3.62 4.72
CA ALA A 152 -0.45 3.31 5.77
C ALA A 152 -1.10 2.40 6.82
N THR A 153 -0.25 1.66 7.53
CA THR A 153 -0.63 0.78 8.62
C THR A 153 -0.13 1.39 9.92
N ARG A 154 -1.00 1.38 10.93
CA ARG A 154 -0.70 1.81 12.30
C ARG A 154 -0.20 0.63 13.11
N LEU A 155 0.93 0.83 13.77
CA LEU A 155 1.51 -0.11 14.72
C LEU A 155 1.78 0.59 16.05
N ARG A 156 1.75 -0.18 17.14
CA ARG A 156 2.19 0.24 18.46
C ARG A 156 3.50 -0.48 18.79
N ALA A 157 4.57 0.28 18.99
CA ALA A 157 5.84 -0.26 19.43
C ALA A 157 5.75 -0.83 20.86
N ALA A 158 6.74 -1.64 21.27
CA ALA A 158 6.73 -2.31 22.56
C ALA A 158 6.79 -1.34 23.76
N ASP A 159 7.33 -0.14 23.55
CA ASP A 159 7.36 0.97 24.50
C ASP A 159 6.09 1.84 24.47
N GLY A 160 5.10 1.48 23.66
CA GLY A 160 3.83 2.19 23.52
C GLY A 160 3.83 3.32 22.50
N ILE A 161 4.94 3.53 21.76
CA ILE A 161 5.03 4.61 20.76
C ILE A 161 4.14 4.29 19.54
N TYR A 162 3.45 5.32 19.05
CA TYR A 162 2.69 5.28 17.80
C TYR A 162 3.64 5.23 16.61
N VAL A 163 3.49 4.22 15.75
CA VAL A 163 4.28 4.06 14.52
C VAL A 163 3.34 3.98 13.33
N LEU A 164 3.55 4.85 12.35
CA LEU A 164 2.82 4.84 11.09
C LEU A 164 3.77 4.45 9.96
N ALA A 165 3.52 3.29 9.34
CA ALA A 165 4.34 2.77 8.26
C ALA A 165 3.59 2.81 6.93
N PRO A 166 4.20 3.33 5.84
CA PRO A 166 3.62 3.24 4.50
C PRO A 166 3.35 1.78 4.12
N ASN A 167 2.20 1.51 3.53
CA ASN A 167 1.81 0.13 3.17
C ASN A 167 2.79 -0.49 2.16
N SER A 168 3.36 0.31 1.25
CA SER A 168 4.33 -0.18 0.27
C SER A 168 5.61 -0.71 0.92
N THR A 169 6.05 -0.11 2.03
CA THR A 169 7.20 -0.60 2.81
C THR A 169 6.89 -1.95 3.44
N LEU A 170 5.70 -2.10 4.04
CA LEU A 170 5.29 -3.34 4.69
C LEU A 170 5.05 -4.50 3.70
N TRP A 171 4.68 -4.16 2.47
CA TRP A 171 4.42 -5.15 1.42
C TRP A 171 5.71 -5.64 0.74
N THR A 172 6.71 -4.78 0.58
CA THR A 172 7.92 -5.10 -0.20
C THR A 172 9.01 -5.77 0.63
N GLN A 173 8.94 -5.71 1.95
CA GLN A 173 9.95 -6.25 2.85
C GLN A 173 9.54 -7.59 3.48
N PRO A 174 10.50 -8.48 3.83
CA PRO A 174 10.21 -9.68 4.58
C PRO A 174 9.56 -9.37 5.93
N VAL A 175 8.48 -10.09 6.25
CA VAL A 175 7.74 -9.94 7.52
C VAL A 175 8.16 -11.03 8.49
N LYS A 176 8.73 -10.65 9.63
CA LYS A 176 8.91 -11.55 10.78
C LYS A 176 7.70 -11.40 11.69
N ASN A 177 6.93 -12.46 11.85
CA ASN A 177 5.76 -12.49 12.71
C ASN A 177 6.05 -13.31 13.97
N PHE A 178 6.00 -12.67 15.13
CA PHE A 178 6.34 -13.32 16.40
C PHE A 178 5.15 -14.00 17.07
N THR A 179 3.93 -13.74 16.62
CA THR A 179 2.69 -14.21 17.27
C THR A 179 2.00 -15.35 16.52
N ARG A 180 2.12 -15.40 15.19
CA ARG A 180 1.31 -16.28 14.32
C ARG A 180 1.49 -17.79 14.57
N ASN A 181 2.70 -18.23 14.94
CA ASN A 181 2.98 -19.65 15.15
C ASN A 181 2.56 -20.16 16.55
N GLY A 182 2.04 -19.29 17.42
CA GLY A 182 1.49 -19.64 18.75
C GLY A 182 2.52 -20.09 19.80
N ALA A 183 3.70 -20.53 19.38
CA ALA A 183 4.82 -20.87 20.25
C ALA A 183 6.10 -20.19 19.79
N ARG A 184 6.96 -19.83 20.76
CA ARG A 184 8.27 -19.23 20.50
C ARG A 184 9.36 -20.01 21.21
N ARG A 185 10.45 -20.24 20.49
CA ARG A 185 11.68 -20.79 21.03
C ARG A 185 12.56 -19.67 21.57
N ASN A 186 13.18 -19.91 22.71
CA ASN A 186 14.29 -19.10 23.20
C ASN A 186 15.48 -20.01 23.55
N ASP A 187 16.68 -19.49 23.33
CA ASP A 187 17.94 -20.16 23.66
C ASP A 187 18.64 -19.29 24.72
N ILE A 188 19.05 -19.88 25.84
CA ILE A 188 19.90 -19.26 26.87
C ILE A 188 21.26 -19.92 26.78
N THR A 189 22.28 -19.14 26.44
CA THR A 189 23.66 -19.62 26.35
C THR A 189 24.47 -19.13 27.55
N VAL A 190 25.17 -20.05 28.20
CA VAL A 190 26.08 -19.79 29.31
C VAL A 190 27.46 -20.34 28.96
N THR A 191 28.50 -19.59 29.28
CA THR A 191 29.88 -20.02 29.10
C THR A 191 30.44 -20.46 30.45
N ILE A 192 31.04 -21.63 30.48
CA ILE A 192 31.60 -22.25 31.68
C ILE A 192 32.98 -22.84 31.39
N ASP A 193 33.75 -23.14 32.44
CA ASP A 193 35.05 -23.78 32.30
C ASP A 193 34.91 -25.24 31.83
N ASN A 194 35.84 -25.68 30.97
CA ASN A 194 35.87 -27.06 30.45
C ASN A 194 36.08 -28.13 31.55
N ALA A 195 36.56 -27.71 32.73
CA ALA A 195 36.74 -28.60 33.87
C ALA A 195 35.42 -28.96 34.57
N GLU A 196 34.33 -28.23 34.29
CA GLU A 196 33.02 -28.53 34.87
C GLU A 196 32.33 -29.73 34.21
N ASP A 197 31.54 -30.43 35.01
CA ASP A 197 30.84 -31.66 34.62
C ASP A 197 29.58 -31.33 33.81
N PHE A 198 29.67 -31.50 32.48
CA PHE A 198 28.57 -31.23 31.54
C PHE A 198 27.28 -31.98 31.91
N ASP A 199 27.35 -33.25 32.30
CA ASP A 199 26.16 -34.06 32.60
C ASP A 199 25.42 -33.51 33.82
N LYS A 200 26.15 -33.00 34.82
CA LYS A 200 25.54 -32.31 35.97
C LYS A 200 24.85 -31.02 35.55
N ILE A 201 25.50 -30.21 34.73
CA ILE A 201 24.96 -28.92 34.29
C ILE A 201 23.75 -29.12 33.38
N GLN A 202 23.82 -30.10 32.47
CA GLN A 202 22.71 -30.48 31.62
C GLN A 202 21.47 -30.86 32.44
N LYS A 203 21.64 -31.67 33.50
CA LYS A 203 20.55 -32.05 34.41
C LYS A 203 19.98 -30.85 35.17
N VAL A 204 20.84 -29.94 35.64
CA VAL A 204 20.40 -28.73 36.34
C VAL A 204 19.61 -27.81 35.41
N LEU A 205 20.16 -27.48 34.24
CA LEU A 205 19.53 -26.55 33.29
C LEU A 205 18.20 -27.10 32.74
N THR A 206 18.17 -28.36 32.35
CA THR A 206 16.95 -29.01 31.85
C THR A 206 15.90 -29.11 32.97
N GLY A 207 16.32 -29.48 34.19
CA GLY A 207 15.43 -29.53 35.35
C GLY A 207 14.87 -28.17 35.80
N LEU A 208 15.59 -27.06 35.55
CA LEU A 208 15.06 -25.71 35.75
C LEU A 208 13.99 -25.37 34.72
N ALA A 209 14.21 -25.73 33.45
CA ALA A 209 13.24 -25.52 32.39
C ALA A 209 11.97 -26.36 32.60
N ASP A 210 12.10 -27.64 32.97
CA ASP A 210 10.97 -28.54 33.23
C ASP A 210 10.09 -28.09 34.40
N LYS A 211 10.66 -27.40 35.39
CA LYS A 211 9.93 -26.86 36.55
C LYS A 211 9.26 -25.52 36.26
N ASN A 212 9.59 -24.86 35.16
CA ASN A 212 9.06 -23.53 34.87
C ASN A 212 7.65 -23.63 34.25
N PRO A 213 6.61 -23.00 34.83
CA PRO A 213 5.24 -23.12 34.36
C PRO A 213 5.01 -22.52 32.95
N HIS A 214 5.91 -21.64 32.49
CA HIS A 214 5.82 -20.98 31.20
C HIS A 214 6.50 -21.75 30.05
N VAL A 215 7.24 -22.82 30.38
CA VAL A 215 7.92 -23.67 29.41
C VAL A 215 6.99 -24.80 28.97
N LYS A 216 6.91 -25.02 27.66
CA LYS A 216 6.20 -26.16 27.10
C LYS A 216 6.96 -27.45 27.33
N SER A 217 6.25 -28.50 27.74
CA SER A 217 6.77 -29.86 27.83
C SER A 217 6.92 -30.53 26.46
N ASP A 218 6.16 -30.07 25.46
CA ASP A 218 6.22 -30.49 24.06
C ASP A 218 6.26 -29.26 23.11
N PRO A 219 7.38 -29.01 22.41
CA PRO A 219 8.64 -29.77 22.44
C PRO A 219 9.38 -29.61 23.77
N SER A 220 10.01 -30.69 24.22
CA SER A 220 10.75 -30.75 25.48
C SER A 220 11.98 -29.83 25.46
N PRO A 221 12.34 -29.21 26.60
CA PRO A 221 13.56 -28.43 26.69
C PRO A 221 14.78 -29.32 26.47
N SER A 222 15.81 -28.77 25.85
CA SER A 222 17.04 -29.49 25.53
C SER A 222 18.25 -28.65 25.89
N THR A 223 19.23 -29.26 26.52
CA THR A 223 20.52 -28.62 26.82
C THR A 223 21.63 -29.33 26.06
N PHE A 224 22.49 -28.57 25.39
CA PHE A 224 23.59 -29.10 24.58
C PHE A 224 24.80 -28.15 24.58
N ILE A 225 25.97 -28.68 24.26
CA ILE A 225 27.17 -27.87 24.02
C ILE A 225 27.02 -27.22 22.64
N ALA A 226 26.97 -25.89 22.60
CA ALA A 226 26.89 -25.12 21.37
C ALA A 226 28.28 -24.88 20.75
N GLU A 227 29.29 -24.68 21.60
CA GLU A 227 30.67 -24.41 21.18
C GLU A 227 31.66 -24.93 22.22
N LEU A 228 32.78 -25.48 21.75
CA LEU A 228 33.91 -25.94 22.55
C LEU A 228 35.11 -25.04 22.26
N GLY A 229 35.54 -24.27 23.26
CA GLY A 229 36.76 -23.46 23.22
C GLY A 229 37.92 -24.15 23.94
N GLU A 230 39.08 -23.49 23.96
CA GLU A 230 40.32 -24.05 24.54
C GLU A 230 40.23 -24.26 26.06
N SER A 231 39.67 -23.30 26.78
CA SER A 231 39.50 -23.34 28.25
C SER A 231 38.04 -23.34 28.71
N THR A 232 37.11 -22.96 27.84
CA THR A 232 35.68 -22.81 28.16
C THR A 232 34.79 -23.47 27.12
N MET A 233 33.59 -23.85 27.52
CA MET A 233 32.53 -24.36 26.65
C MET A 233 31.27 -23.50 26.79
N SER A 234 30.58 -23.29 25.67
CA SER A 234 29.29 -22.59 25.62
C SER A 234 28.18 -23.63 25.64
N ILE A 235 27.42 -23.69 26.74
CA ILE A 235 26.25 -24.56 26.88
C ILE A 235 24.99 -23.75 26.60
N THR A 236 24.10 -24.31 25.79
CA THR A 236 22.81 -23.69 25.46
C THR A 236 21.65 -24.51 25.99
N LEU A 237 20.80 -23.87 26.79
CA LEU A 237 19.48 -24.34 27.16
C LEU A 237 18.45 -23.79 26.15
N ARG A 238 17.79 -24.69 25.43
CA ARG A 238 16.76 -24.38 24.45
C ARG A 238 15.39 -24.82 24.97
N TYR A 239 14.41 -23.93 24.91
CA TYR A 239 13.06 -24.21 25.37
C TYR A 239 12.01 -23.48 24.52
N TRP A 240 10.79 -23.98 24.56
CA TRP A 240 9.63 -23.40 23.89
C TRP A 240 8.65 -22.84 24.90
N THR A 241 7.97 -21.76 24.53
CA THR A 241 6.99 -21.06 25.37
C THR A 241 5.76 -20.70 24.54
N ALA A 242 4.63 -20.44 25.19
CA ALA A 242 3.54 -19.73 24.53
C ALA A 242 3.95 -18.27 24.29
N VAL A 243 3.39 -17.65 23.25
CA VAL A 243 3.73 -16.26 22.87
C VAL A 243 3.57 -15.25 24.02
N PRO A 244 2.47 -15.26 24.82
CA PRO A 244 2.31 -14.32 25.93
C PRO A 244 3.34 -14.50 27.04
N ASP A 245 3.75 -15.75 27.28
CA ASP A 245 4.64 -16.12 28.37
C ASP A 245 6.12 -15.96 28.04
N PHE A 246 6.47 -15.74 26.76
CA PHE A 246 7.83 -15.71 26.25
C PHE A 246 8.76 -14.79 27.07
N LEU A 247 8.29 -13.58 27.40
CA LEU A 247 9.12 -12.61 28.13
C LEU A 247 9.27 -13.01 29.61
N ALA A 248 8.19 -13.48 30.25
CA ALA A 248 8.21 -13.92 31.64
C ALA A 248 9.14 -15.13 31.82
N ALA A 249 9.01 -16.15 30.96
CA ALA A 249 9.87 -17.32 30.94
C ALA A 249 11.35 -16.94 30.77
N LYS A 250 11.64 -16.02 29.83
CA LYS A 250 13.01 -15.56 29.58
C LYS A 250 13.62 -14.90 30.81
N ILE A 251 12.89 -14.01 31.48
CA ILE A 251 13.37 -13.30 32.66
C ILE A 251 13.60 -14.28 33.82
N ASP A 252 12.63 -15.16 34.07
CA ASP A 252 12.66 -16.10 35.19
C ASP A 252 13.75 -17.17 35.03
N LEU A 253 13.89 -17.75 33.83
CA LEU A 253 14.94 -18.71 33.54
C LEU A 253 16.33 -18.08 33.56
N ASN A 254 16.51 -16.86 33.04
CA ASN A 254 17.81 -16.17 33.15
C ASN A 254 18.24 -15.99 34.60
N LYS A 255 17.31 -15.59 35.48
CA LYS A 255 17.57 -15.45 36.92
C LYS A 255 17.88 -16.81 37.57
N SER A 256 17.09 -17.83 37.25
CA SER A 256 17.23 -19.17 37.82
C SER A 256 18.54 -19.84 37.39
N VAL A 257 18.92 -19.70 36.11
CA VAL A 257 20.18 -20.20 35.56
C VAL A 257 21.38 -19.50 36.23
N ARG A 258 21.34 -18.17 36.37
CA ARG A 258 22.38 -17.40 37.06
C ARG A 258 22.58 -17.90 38.50
N ASN A 259 21.49 -18.08 39.24
CA ASN A 259 21.54 -18.54 40.64
C ASN A 259 22.03 -19.98 40.78
N ALA A 260 21.70 -20.86 39.83
CA ALA A 260 22.08 -22.27 39.89
C ALA A 260 23.55 -22.51 39.54
N LEU A 261 24.10 -21.73 38.61
CA LEU A 261 25.48 -21.89 38.14
C LEU A 261 26.48 -20.97 38.84
N ASN A 262 26.05 -20.13 39.80
CA ASN A 262 26.90 -19.12 40.46
C ASN A 262 27.72 -18.25 39.50
N VAL A 263 27.25 -18.08 38.27
CA VAL A 263 27.94 -17.28 37.24
C VAL A 263 27.92 -15.83 37.71
N LYS A 264 29.11 -15.27 37.96
CA LYS A 264 29.31 -13.88 38.38
C LYS A 264 28.99 -12.91 37.25
#